data_AF-A0A2E7FZL8-F1
#
_entry.id   AF-A0A2E7FZL8-F1
#
_cell.length_a   1.000
_cell.length_b   1.000
_cell.length_c   1.000
_cell.angle_alpha   90.00
_cell.angle_beta   90.00
_cell.angle_gamma   90.00
#
_symmetry.space_group_name_H-M   'P 1'
#
loop_
_entity.id
_entity.type
_entity.pdbx_description
1 polymer ?
#
loop_
_entity_poly.entity_id
_entity_poly.type
_entity_poly.pdbx_seq_one_letter_code
_entity_poly.pdbx_strand_id
1 'polypeptide(L)'
;AIEESGKKVVLIASHSLSHRHFTTEAPLPEDMSREHIYNHSQYVWDMKVIDLMRQGKMQEFIDLMPEFTEQTIAETEGGGLTWMMGAMGMPDFPAEIYGYQSVIGTGNVVACWDPNAETREVVL
;
A
#
# COMPACT_ATOMS: atom_id res chain seq x y z
N ALA A 1 -20.67 -14.26 2.39
CA ALA A 1 -20.46 -13.38 3.56
C ALA A 1 -20.96 -11.96 3.33
N ILE A 2 -20.26 -11.10 2.57
CA ILE A 2 -20.70 -9.70 2.35
C ILE A 2 -22.05 -9.66 1.61
N GLU A 3 -22.12 -10.28 0.43
CA GLU A 3 -23.34 -10.35 -0.39
C GLU A 3 -24.51 -10.97 0.38
N GLU A 4 -24.28 -12.13 0.98
CA GLU A 4 -25.26 -12.86 1.79
C GLU A 4 -25.80 -12.04 2.97
N SER A 5 -24.96 -11.19 3.58
CA SER A 5 -25.36 -10.36 4.71
C SER A 5 -26.18 -9.13 4.31
N GLY A 6 -26.16 -8.74 3.03
CA GLY A 6 -26.81 -7.52 2.53
C GLY A 6 -26.29 -6.20 3.14
N LYS A 7 -25.14 -6.23 3.84
CA LYS A 7 -24.57 -5.06 4.52
C LYS A 7 -23.75 -4.20 3.55
N LYS A 8 -23.74 -2.89 3.81
CA LYS A 8 -22.75 -1.97 3.25
C LYS A 8 -21.48 -2.08 4.09
N VAL A 9 -20.36 -2.38 3.45
CA VAL A 9 -19.09 -2.67 4.12
C VAL A 9 -17.94 -1.91 3.48
N VAL A 10 -16.90 -1.68 4.27
CA VAL A 10 -15.59 -1.19 3.81
C VAL A 10 -14.56 -2.26 4.15
N LEU A 11 -13.64 -2.53 3.23
CA LEU A 11 -12.52 -3.43 3.45
C LEU A 11 -11.28 -2.59 3.79
N ILE A 12 -10.50 -3.07 4.76
CA ILE A 12 -9.28 -2.39 5.20
C ILE A 12 -8.16 -3.42 5.22
N ALA A 13 -7.17 -3.23 4.36
CA ALA A 13 -5.92 -3.96 4.42
C ALA A 13 -4.91 -3.12 5.21
N SER A 14 -4.60 -3.54 6.43
CA SER A 14 -3.71 -2.81 7.34
C SER A 14 -2.29 -3.38 7.26
N HIS A 15 -1.47 -2.81 6.38
CA HIS A 15 -0.06 -3.14 6.25
C HIS A 15 0.67 -1.97 5.56
N SER A 16 1.96 -1.82 5.87
CA SER A 16 2.89 -0.93 5.20
C SER A 16 3.47 -1.56 3.93
N LEU A 17 4.22 -0.78 3.15
CA LEU A 17 4.94 -1.27 1.97
C LEU A 17 6.30 -1.84 2.40
N SER A 18 7.41 -1.28 1.93
CA SER A 18 8.75 -1.68 2.35
C SER A 18 8.95 -1.54 3.87
N HIS A 19 9.55 -2.55 4.51
CA HIS A 19 9.59 -2.62 5.98
C HIS A 19 11.00 -2.74 6.60
N ARG A 20 12.09 -2.51 5.85
CA ARG A 20 13.37 -2.23 6.54
C ARG A 20 13.26 -0.88 7.23
N HIS A 21 13.70 -0.84 8.48
CA HIS A 21 13.49 0.29 9.38
C HIS A 21 14.75 0.59 10.19
N PHE A 22 14.81 1.79 10.78
CA PHE A 22 15.87 2.11 11.75
C PHE A 22 15.71 1.27 13.01
N THR A 23 16.82 0.88 13.63
CA THR A 23 16.84 0.10 14.88
C THR A 23 17.04 0.96 16.13
N THR A 24 17.12 2.28 15.94
CA THR A 24 17.27 3.27 17.00
C THR A 24 16.35 4.44 16.73
N GLU A 25 15.64 4.88 17.76
CA GLU A 25 14.74 6.03 17.69
C GLU A 25 15.51 7.35 17.88
N ALA A 26 14.99 8.44 17.31
CA ALA A 26 15.49 9.77 17.61
C ALA A 26 15.13 10.15 19.06
N PRO A 27 15.95 10.98 19.76
CA PRO A 27 15.59 11.45 21.09
C PRO A 27 14.25 12.19 21.16
N LEU A 28 13.87 12.86 20.07
CA LEU A 28 12.52 13.37 19.82
C LEU A 28 11.94 12.57 18.64
N PRO A 29 11.00 11.65 18.87
CA PRO A 29 10.44 10.79 17.81
C PRO A 29 9.77 11.57 16.67
N GLU A 30 9.21 12.74 16.97
CA GLU A 30 8.50 13.60 16.02
C GLU A 30 9.43 14.53 15.21
N ASP A 31 10.76 14.40 15.37
CA ASP A 31 11.74 15.16 14.60
C ASP A 31 11.79 14.70 13.14
N MET A 32 10.92 15.27 12.32
CA MET A 32 10.81 14.99 10.88
C MET A 32 12.10 15.29 10.09
N SER A 33 13.09 16.01 10.65
CA SER A 33 14.38 16.19 9.97
C SER A 33 15.22 14.90 9.93
N ARG A 34 14.85 13.91 10.75
CA ARG A 34 15.49 12.59 10.84
C ARG A 34 14.67 11.48 10.21
N GLU A 35 13.39 11.73 9.92
CA GLU A 35 12.50 10.77 9.29
C GLU A 35 12.75 10.73 7.78
N HIS A 36 13.09 9.55 7.27
CA HIS A 36 13.28 9.30 5.85
C HIS A 36 13.27 7.80 5.58
N ILE A 37 12.99 7.42 4.33
CA ILE A 37 13.05 6.03 3.90
C ILE A 37 14.42 5.40 4.22
N TYR A 38 14.43 4.17 4.72
CA TYR A 38 15.64 3.51 5.21
C TYR A 38 16.74 3.41 4.14
N ASN A 39 16.38 3.15 2.88
CA ASN A 39 17.30 3.24 1.75
C ASN A 39 16.57 3.54 0.44
N HIS A 40 17.31 3.97 -0.57
CA HIS A 40 16.76 4.35 -1.87
C HIS A 40 16.11 3.18 -2.63
N SER A 41 16.63 1.96 -2.47
CA SER A 41 16.07 0.77 -3.14
C SER A 41 14.64 0.49 -2.70
N GLN A 42 14.34 0.62 -1.40
CA GLN A 42 12.98 0.51 -0.86
C GLN A 42 12.03 1.52 -1.51
N TYR A 43 12.45 2.78 -1.56
CA TYR A 43 11.65 3.84 -2.18
C TYR A 43 11.32 3.53 -3.65
N VAL A 44 12.29 3.06 -4.44
CA VAL A 44 12.08 2.72 -5.85
C VAL A 44 11.05 1.60 -6.01
N TRP A 45 11.11 0.58 -5.15
CA TRP A 45 10.12 -0.49 -5.11
C TRP A 45 8.72 0.01 -4.70
N ASP A 46 8.64 0.84 -3.66
CA ASP A 46 7.38 1.44 -3.21
C ASP A 46 6.74 2.27 -4.33
N MET A 47 7.53 3.12 -5.00
CA MET A 47 7.02 3.94 -6.11
C MET A 47 6.56 3.09 -7.29
N LYS A 48 7.25 1.98 -7.59
CA LYS A 48 6.83 1.04 -8.65
C LYS A 48 5.46 0.44 -8.35
N VAL A 49 5.24 -0.05 -7.13
CA VAL A 49 3.94 -0.67 -6.78
C VAL A 49 2.83 0.37 -6.69
N ILE A 50 3.12 1.58 -6.19
CA ILE A 50 2.16 2.70 -6.18
C ILE A 50 1.77 3.12 -7.60
N ASP A 51 2.71 3.11 -8.55
CA ASP A 51 2.42 3.38 -9.96
C ASP A 51 1.47 2.32 -10.56
N LEU A 52 1.67 1.04 -10.23
CA LEU A 52 0.72 -0.03 -10.61
C LEU A 52 -0.66 0.18 -10.01
N MET A 53 -0.75 0.58 -8.73
CA MET A 53 -2.03 0.93 -8.09
C MET A 53 -2.74 2.07 -8.83
N ARG A 54 -2.02 3.14 -9.16
CA ARG A 54 -2.53 4.31 -9.91
C ARG A 54 -2.97 3.97 -11.32
N GLN A 55 -2.40 2.94 -11.93
CA GLN A 55 -2.76 2.48 -13.27
C GLN A 55 -3.90 1.44 -13.28
N GLY A 56 -4.42 1.04 -12.10
CA GLY A 56 -5.42 -0.02 -12.00
C GLY A 56 -4.88 -1.41 -12.29
N LYS A 57 -3.56 -1.59 -12.21
CA LYS A 57 -2.85 -2.83 -12.56
C LYS A 57 -2.63 -3.72 -11.34
N MET A 58 -3.68 -3.97 -10.57
CA MET A 58 -3.56 -4.73 -9.33
C MET A 58 -3.16 -6.19 -9.54
N GLN A 59 -3.60 -6.82 -10.64
CA GLN A 59 -3.12 -8.17 -10.97
C GLN A 59 -1.60 -8.20 -11.19
N GLU A 60 -1.04 -7.22 -11.91
CA GLU A 60 0.39 -7.11 -12.14
C GLU A 60 1.16 -6.87 -10.82
N PHE A 61 0.60 -6.07 -9.91
CA PHE A 61 1.19 -5.91 -8.58
C PHE A 61 1.16 -7.23 -7.79
N ILE A 62 0.05 -7.96 -7.79
CA ILE A 62 -0.06 -9.24 -7.08
C ILE A 62 0.94 -10.27 -7.65
N ASP A 63 1.12 -10.31 -8.97
CA ASP A 63 2.11 -11.18 -9.61
C ASP A 63 3.56 -10.78 -9.25
N LEU A 64 3.83 -9.48 -9.09
CA LEU A 64 5.12 -8.93 -8.66
C LEU A 64 5.36 -9.04 -7.15
N MET A 65 4.31 -9.25 -6.35
CA MET A 65 4.35 -9.17 -4.88
C MET A 65 5.38 -10.10 -4.23
N PRO A 66 5.62 -11.35 -4.68
CA PRO A 66 6.65 -12.19 -4.10
C PRO A 66 8.05 -11.58 -4.19
N GLU A 67 8.41 -11.03 -5.35
CA GLU A 67 9.69 -10.35 -5.55
C GLU A 67 9.77 -9.06 -4.72
N PHE A 68 8.71 -8.24 -4.74
CA PHE A 68 8.64 -7.03 -3.93
C PHE A 68 8.84 -7.33 -2.44
N THR A 69 8.16 -8.36 -1.92
CA THR A 69 8.23 -8.78 -0.51
C THR A 69 9.64 -9.23 -0.16
N GLU A 70 10.27 -10.08 -0.97
CA GLU A 70 11.64 -10.53 -0.75
C GLU A 70 12.66 -9.37 -0.78
N GLN A 71 12.53 -8.48 -1.77
CA GLN A 71 13.48 -7.39 -1.96
C GLN A 71 13.37 -6.30 -0.89
N THR A 72 12.20 -6.08 -0.30
CA THR A 72 11.94 -4.96 0.62
C THR A 72 11.57 -5.37 2.03
N ILE A 73 11.43 -6.67 2.30
CA ILE A 73 10.85 -7.19 3.55
C ILE A 73 9.45 -6.59 3.76
N ALA A 74 8.67 -6.44 2.68
CA ALA A 74 7.40 -5.73 2.77
C ALA A 74 6.38 -6.45 3.67
N GLU A 75 5.54 -5.67 4.33
CA GLU A 75 4.47 -6.21 5.19
C GLU A 75 3.33 -6.85 4.39
N THR A 76 3.37 -6.75 3.05
CA THR A 76 2.46 -7.46 2.14
C THR A 76 2.49 -8.98 2.34
N GLU A 77 3.54 -9.54 2.96
CA GLU A 77 3.59 -10.95 3.42
C GLU A 77 2.38 -11.31 4.30
N GLY A 78 1.85 -10.36 5.08
CA GLY A 78 0.68 -10.58 5.94
C GLY A 78 -0.61 -10.91 5.18
N GLY A 79 -0.61 -10.80 3.85
CA GLY A 79 -1.71 -11.25 2.98
C GLY A 79 -2.94 -10.35 2.98
N GLY A 80 -2.95 -9.27 3.79
CA GLY A 80 -4.08 -8.34 3.89
C GLY A 80 -4.45 -7.70 2.55
N LEU A 81 -3.46 -7.31 1.74
CA LEU A 81 -3.73 -6.73 0.42
C LEU A 81 -4.37 -7.75 -0.51
N THR A 82 -3.77 -8.93 -0.61
CA THR A 82 -4.22 -10.02 -1.49
C THR A 82 -5.63 -10.47 -1.10
N TRP A 83 -5.92 -10.56 0.19
CA TRP A 83 -7.27 -10.82 0.69
C TRP A 83 -8.26 -9.73 0.25
N MET A 84 -7.92 -8.46 0.45
CA MET A 84 -8.78 -7.33 0.08
C MET A 84 -9.06 -7.31 -1.43
N MET A 85 -8.01 -7.42 -2.26
CA MET A 85 -8.14 -7.46 -3.72
C MET A 85 -8.95 -8.67 -4.18
N GLY A 86 -8.71 -9.85 -3.61
CA GLY A 86 -9.50 -11.06 -3.90
C GLY A 86 -10.97 -10.90 -3.54
N ALA A 87 -11.28 -10.28 -2.39
CA ALA A 87 -12.66 -10.00 -1.97
C ALA A 87 -13.35 -8.97 -2.87
N MET A 88 -12.59 -8.05 -3.49
CA MET A 88 -13.09 -7.07 -4.46
C MET A 88 -13.18 -7.62 -5.90
N GLY A 89 -12.73 -8.86 -6.15
CA GLY A 89 -12.72 -9.46 -7.48
C GLY A 89 -11.59 -9.00 -8.39
N MET A 90 -10.46 -8.56 -7.81
CA MET A 90 -9.28 -8.03 -8.50
C MET A 90 -9.62 -6.86 -9.43
N PRO A 91 -9.93 -5.67 -8.88
CA PRO A 91 -10.37 -4.53 -9.68
C PRO A 91 -9.31 -4.11 -10.70
N ASP A 92 -9.77 -3.73 -11.90
CA ASP A 92 -8.96 -3.22 -13.02
C ASP A 92 -8.96 -1.69 -13.11
N PHE A 93 -9.47 -1.04 -12.06
CA PHE A 93 -9.59 0.40 -11.96
C PHE A 93 -8.55 1.01 -10.99
N PRO A 94 -8.17 2.29 -11.20
CA PRO A 94 -7.09 2.90 -10.45
C PRO A 94 -7.44 3.11 -8.98
N ALA A 95 -6.41 3.04 -8.13
CA ALA A 95 -6.47 3.47 -6.74
C ALA A 95 -6.30 4.99 -6.64
N GLU A 96 -7.03 5.60 -5.70
CA GLU A 96 -6.76 6.95 -5.22
C GLU A 96 -5.62 6.89 -4.21
N ILE A 97 -4.58 7.69 -4.41
CA ILE A 97 -3.44 7.76 -3.49
C ILE A 97 -3.54 9.05 -2.70
N TYR A 98 -3.89 8.95 -1.42
CA TYR A 98 -4.00 10.12 -0.53
C TYR A 98 -2.64 10.59 -0.02
N GLY A 99 -1.65 9.70 0.02
CA GLY A 99 -0.29 10.07 0.40
C GLY A 99 0.64 8.89 0.52
N TYR A 100 1.94 9.17 0.37
CA TYR A 100 3.02 8.25 0.67
C TYR A 100 4.03 8.98 1.56
N GLN A 101 4.42 8.37 2.68
CA GLN A 101 5.44 8.88 3.60
C GLN A 101 6.19 7.76 4.30
N SER A 102 7.32 8.12 4.91
CA SER A 102 8.10 7.20 5.74
C SER A 102 7.76 7.33 7.22
N VAL A 103 7.83 6.22 7.94
CA VAL A 103 7.74 6.18 9.41
C VAL A 103 8.79 5.19 9.92
N ILE A 104 9.77 5.66 10.68
CA ILE A 104 10.90 4.85 11.18
C ILE A 104 11.65 4.19 10.00
N GLY A 105 11.64 4.80 8.82
CA GLY A 105 12.27 4.26 7.61
C GLY A 105 11.47 3.24 6.80
N THR A 106 10.27 2.84 7.23
CA THR A 106 9.34 2.03 6.42
C THR A 106 8.64 2.90 5.37
N GLY A 107 8.18 2.31 4.28
CA GLY A 107 7.34 2.98 3.29
C GLY A 107 5.87 2.79 3.60
N ASN A 108 5.08 3.87 3.67
CA ASN A 108 3.65 3.81 3.99
C ASN A 108 2.85 4.54 2.92
N VAL A 109 1.81 3.89 2.39
CA VAL A 109 0.86 4.49 1.46
C VAL A 109 -0.55 4.43 2.02
N VAL A 110 -1.31 5.50 1.85
CA VAL A 110 -2.75 5.51 2.09
C VAL A 110 -3.43 5.53 0.73
N ALA A 111 -4.11 4.43 0.40
CA ALA A 111 -4.76 4.22 -0.89
C ALA A 111 -6.21 3.75 -0.74
N CYS A 112 -7.09 4.13 -1.67
CA CYS A 112 -8.48 3.67 -1.73
C CYS A 112 -8.85 3.18 -3.13
N TRP A 113 -9.64 2.11 -3.17
CA TRP A 113 -10.24 1.58 -4.39
C TRP A 113 -11.76 1.77 -4.28
N ASP A 114 -12.27 2.89 -4.80
CA ASP A 114 -13.71 3.11 -4.87
C ASP A 114 -14.28 2.46 -6.15
N PRO A 115 -15.17 1.45 -6.05
CA PRO A 115 -15.82 0.87 -7.22
C PRO A 115 -16.77 1.83 -7.93
N ASN A 116 -17.21 2.92 -7.27
CA ASN A 116 -18.05 3.93 -7.89
C ASN A 116 -17.19 4.97 -8.63
N ALA A 117 -17.29 4.98 -9.96
CA ALA A 117 -16.55 5.91 -10.80
C ALA A 117 -16.95 7.38 -10.61
N GLU A 118 -18.16 7.67 -10.11
CA GLU A 118 -18.63 9.05 -9.88
C GLU A 118 -18.01 9.70 -8.65
N THR A 119 -17.60 8.89 -7.67
CA THR A 119 -16.98 9.34 -6.42
C THR A 119 -15.47 9.15 -6.40
N ARG A 120 -14.92 8.48 -7.42
CA ARG A 120 -13.48 8.20 -7.49
C ARG A 120 -12.68 9.45 -7.81
N GLU A 121 -11.87 9.93 -6.86
CA GLU A 121 -10.97 11.07 -7.06
C GLU A 121 -9.58 10.62 -7.51
N VAL A 122 -9.25 10.82 -8.79
CA VAL A 122 -7.88 10.61 -9.27
C VAL A 122 -7.03 11.81 -8.85
N VAL A 123 -6.42 11.71 -7.67
CA VAL A 123 -5.42 12.69 -7.20
C VAL A 123 -4.10 12.44 -7.95
N LEU A 124 -3.78 13.35 -8.89
CA LEU A 124 -2.55 13.34 -9.68
C LEU A 124 -1.29 13.55 -8.81
#